data_AF-A0A831LM31-F1
#
_entry.id   AF-A0A831LM31-F1
#
_cell.length_a   1.000
_cell.length_b   1.000
_cell.length_c   1.000
_cell.angle_alpha   90.00
_cell.angle_beta   90.00
_cell.angle_gamma   90.00
#
_symmetry.space_group_name_H-M   'P 1'
#
loop_
_entity.id
_entity.type
_entity.pdbx_description
1 polymer ?
#
loop_
_entity_poly.entity_id
_entity_poly.type
_entity_poly.pdbx_seq_one_letter_code
_entity_poly.pdbx_strand_id
1 'polypeptide(L)'
;MERKYIVIKTIPKKEYIIARDLCDCLYYYDENVKCEVITTSTLYVYTYIMYFEKCINYKYFRALIREIYYFDDVFYENPVCENCHVMKIGTLFFIRRVS
;
A
#
# COMPACT_ATOMS: atom_id res chain seq x y z
N MET A 1 12.00 -6.98 -11.33
CA MET A 1 11.40 -6.80 -9.99
C MET A 1 10.58 -5.54 -10.03
N GLU A 2 9.29 -5.62 -9.72
CA GLU A 2 8.37 -4.50 -9.93
C GLU A 2 7.94 -3.88 -8.59
N ARG A 3 7.97 -2.55 -8.52
CA ARG A 3 7.36 -1.81 -7.41
C ARG A 3 5.88 -1.65 -7.66
N LYS A 4 5.08 -1.69 -6.59
CA LYS A 4 3.64 -1.44 -6.64
C LYS A 4 3.25 -0.43 -5.57
N TYR A 5 2.13 0.24 -5.81
CA TYR A 5 1.37 0.90 -4.76
C TYR A 5 0.46 -0.14 -4.13
N ILE A 6 0.75 -0.49 -2.89
CA ILE A 6 0.09 -1.56 -2.14
C ILE A 6 -0.84 -0.90 -1.14
N VAL A 7 -2.14 -0.94 -1.39
CA VAL A 7 -3.15 -0.44 -0.46
C VAL A 7 -3.47 -1.53 0.54
N ILE A 8 -3.44 -1.18 1.82
CA ILE A 8 -3.64 -2.10 2.93
C ILE A 8 -4.83 -1.63 3.76
N LYS A 9 -5.82 -2.50 3.91
CA LYS A 9 -6.90 -2.34 4.89
C LYS A 9 -6.45 -2.94 6.21
N THR A 10 -6.49 -2.15 7.28
CA THR A 10 -6.07 -2.54 8.61
C THR A 10 -7.26 -2.63 9.58
N ILE A 11 -7.00 -3.09 10.80
CA ILE A 11 -7.93 -2.81 11.90
C ILE A 11 -8.00 -1.30 12.19
N PRO A 12 -9.13 -0.79 12.71
CA PRO A 12 -9.28 0.62 13.03
C PRO A 12 -8.33 1.09 14.13
N LYS A 13 -7.96 2.38 14.09
CA LYS A 13 -7.18 3.11 15.11
C LYS A 13 -5.72 2.67 15.25
N LYS A 14 -5.21 1.86 14.31
CA LYS A 14 -3.83 1.35 14.31
C LYS A 14 -3.08 1.69 13.02
N GLU A 15 -3.66 2.47 12.14
CA GLU A 15 -3.15 2.78 10.80
C GLU A 15 -1.76 3.41 10.88
N TYR A 16 -1.58 4.40 11.75
CA TYR A 16 -0.30 5.10 11.92
C TYR A 16 0.81 4.21 12.46
N ILE A 17 0.51 3.39 13.48
CA ILE A 17 1.52 2.50 14.06
C ILE A 17 1.89 1.38 13.08
N ILE A 18 0.91 0.84 12.35
CA ILE A 18 1.16 -0.15 11.30
C ILE A 18 2.00 0.46 10.18
N ALA A 19 1.65 1.66 9.70
CA ALA A 19 2.40 2.33 8.64
C ALA A 19 3.86 2.56 9.03
N ARG A 20 4.12 3.08 10.23
CA ARG A 20 5.47 3.30 10.75
C ARG A 20 6.25 1.99 10.86
N ASP A 21 5.71 1.02 11.60
CA ASP A 21 6.43 -0.22 11.89
C ASP A 21 6.67 -1.04 10.60
N LEU A 22 5.75 -0.97 9.63
CA LEU A 22 5.90 -1.60 8.33
C LEU A 22 6.96 -0.88 7.49
N CYS A 23 7.00 0.46 7.53
CA CYS A 23 8.06 1.24 6.88
C CYS A 23 9.43 0.88 7.44
N ASP A 24 9.56 0.79 8.76
CA ASP A 24 10.82 0.44 9.44
C ASP A 24 11.29 -0.98 9.03
N CYS A 25 10.37 -1.93 8.95
CA CYS A 25 10.68 -3.28 8.46
C CYS A 25 11.17 -3.27 7.01
N LEU A 26 10.51 -2.51 6.15
CA LEU A 26 10.80 -2.45 4.72
C LEU A 26 12.07 -1.68 4.40
N TYR A 27 12.41 -0.67 5.20
CA TYR A 27 13.58 0.17 5.00
C TYR A 27 14.88 -0.64 4.98
N TYR A 28 14.95 -1.76 5.73
CA TYR A 28 16.07 -2.70 5.66
C TYR A 28 16.30 -3.29 4.27
N TYR A 29 15.24 -3.43 3.46
CA TYR A 29 15.30 -4.02 2.12
C TYR A 29 15.20 -2.99 0.99
N ASP A 30 14.53 -1.87 1.22
CA ASP A 30 14.23 -0.83 0.24
C ASP A 30 14.26 0.55 0.88
N GLU A 31 15.38 1.25 0.74
CA GLU A 31 15.59 2.59 1.32
C GLU A 31 14.63 3.66 0.76
N ASN A 32 13.96 3.39 -0.37
CA ASN A 32 13.01 4.32 -0.97
C ASN A 32 11.55 3.93 -0.68
N VAL A 33 11.31 3.06 0.30
CA VAL A 33 9.96 2.72 0.74
C VAL A 33 9.19 3.97 1.14
N LYS A 34 7.91 4.02 0.78
CA LYS A 34 6.97 5.02 1.31
C LYS A 34 5.82 4.30 1.99
N CYS A 35 5.42 4.79 3.16
CA CYS A 35 4.26 4.31 3.90
C CYS A 35 3.42 5.51 4.34
N GLU A 36 2.17 5.60 3.91
CA GLU A 36 1.30 6.74 4.22
C GLU A 36 -0.10 6.27 4.60
N VAL A 37 -0.64 6.85 5.67
CA VAL A 37 -2.04 6.66 6.07
C VAL A 37 -2.91 7.56 5.19
N ILE A 38 -3.87 6.97 4.49
CA ILE A 38 -4.74 7.71 3.54
C ILE A 38 -6.05 8.11 4.23
N THR A 39 -6.63 7.19 5.00
CA THR A 39 -7.95 7.32 5.63
C THR A 39 -8.05 6.29 6.75
N THR A 40 -9.12 6.36 7.55
CA THR A 40 -9.41 5.38 8.60
C THR A 40 -9.30 3.95 8.05
N SER A 41 -8.64 3.09 8.81
CA SER A 41 -8.34 1.70 8.49
C SER A 41 -7.60 1.48 7.16
N THR A 42 -6.98 2.50 6.55
CA THR A 42 -6.36 2.37 5.22
C THR A 42 -5.05 3.14 5.12
N LEU A 43 -4.01 2.45 4.67
CA LEU A 43 -2.70 3.03 4.33
C LEU A 43 -2.25 2.50 2.96
N TYR A 44 -1.30 3.17 2.31
CA TYR A 44 -0.56 2.56 1.21
C TYR A 44 0.92 2.45 1.52
N VAL A 45 1.54 1.48 0.85
CA VAL A 45 2.98 1.27 0.81
C VAL A 45 3.45 1.31 -0.64
N TYR A 46 4.53 2.00 -0.93
CA TYR A 46 5.22 1.91 -2.22
C TYR A 46 6.57 1.21 -2.03
N THR A 47 6.69 -0.03 -2.51
CA THR A 47 7.90 -0.85 -2.44
C THR A 47 7.83 -2.02 -3.44
N TYR A 48 8.86 -2.87 -3.46
CA TYR A 48 8.86 -4.14 -4.20
C TYR A 48 8.03 -5.21 -3.50
N ILE A 49 7.17 -5.91 -4.25
CA ILE A 49 6.26 -6.95 -3.74
C ILE A 49 6.99 -7.99 -2.88
N MET A 50 8.16 -8.45 -3.31
CA MET A 50 8.93 -9.46 -2.59
C MET A 50 9.37 -9.00 -1.18
N TYR A 51 9.70 -7.72 -0.99
CA TYR A 51 10.07 -7.19 0.32
C TYR A 51 8.84 -6.98 1.19
N PHE A 52 7.75 -6.50 0.59
CA PHE A 52 6.45 -6.43 1.22
C PHE A 52 6.01 -7.77 1.81
N GLU A 53 6.09 -8.84 1.02
CA GLU A 53 5.73 -10.20 1.47
C GLU A 53 6.58 -10.68 2.65
N LYS A 54 7.86 -10.32 2.72
CA LYS A 54 8.72 -10.67 3.87
C LYS A 54 8.21 -10.03 5.16
N CYS A 55 7.93 -8.73 5.13
CA CYS A 55 7.45 -8.01 6.31
C CYS A 55 6.04 -8.42 6.71
N ILE A 56 5.10 -8.52 5.75
CA ILE A 56 3.70 -8.77 6.04
C ILE A 56 3.43 -10.14 6.68
N ASN A 57 4.36 -11.08 6.48
CA ASN A 57 4.28 -12.44 7.02
C ASN A 57 4.62 -12.56 8.50
N TYR A 58 5.18 -11.52 9.14
CA TYR A 58 5.36 -11.53 10.59
C TYR A 58 4.01 -11.61 11.31
N LYS A 59 3.96 -12.38 12.39
CA LYS A 59 2.76 -12.59 13.23
C LYS A 59 2.10 -11.27 13.64
N TYR A 60 2.92 -10.26 13.91
CA TYR A 60 2.48 -8.90 14.25
C TYR A 60 1.56 -8.31 13.18
N PHE A 61 2.03 -8.23 11.93
CA PHE A 61 1.27 -7.61 10.83
C PHE A 61 0.05 -8.45 10.42
N ARG A 62 0.17 -9.78 10.41
CA ARG A 62 -0.95 -10.69 10.11
C ARG A 62 -2.15 -10.50 11.04
N ALA A 63 -1.94 -10.10 12.29
CA ALA A 63 -3.02 -9.84 13.24
C ALA A 63 -3.76 -8.50 12.99
N LEU A 64 -3.11 -7.58 12.27
CA LEU A 64 -3.55 -6.19 12.14
C LEU A 64 -4.09 -5.84 10.74
N ILE A 65 -3.79 -6.67 9.74
CA ILE A 65 -4.15 -6.44 8.34
C ILE A 65 -5.33 -7.33 7.95
N ARG A 66 -6.23 -6.76 7.15
CA ARG A 66 -7.46 -7.40 6.67
C ARG A 66 -7.40 -7.72 5.19
N GLU A 67 -7.02 -6.75 4.38
CA GLU A 67 -7.03 -6.87 2.92
C GLU A 67 -5.83 -6.12 2.32
N ILE A 68 -5.38 -6.60 1.16
CA ILE A 68 -4.22 -6.06 0.45
C ILE A 68 -4.60 -5.98 -1.03
N TYR A 69 -4.35 -4.82 -1.64
CA TYR A 69 -4.60 -4.55 -3.05
C TYR A 69 -3.34 -3.99 -3.71
N TYR A 70 -3.04 -4.47 -4.91
CA TYR A 70 -1.87 -4.06 -5.67
C TYR A 70 -2.27 -3.18 -6.85
N PHE A 71 -1.58 -2.06 -6.98
CA PHE A 71 -1.79 -1.06 -8.03
C PHE A 71 -0.46 -0.65 -8.67
N ASP A 72 -0.53 -0.19 -9.89
CA ASP A 72 0.62 0.18 -10.72
C ASP A 72 0.99 1.64 -10.53
N ASP A 73 -0.02 2.52 -10.42
CA ASP A 73 0.17 3.97 -10.33
C ASP A 73 -0.77 4.61 -9.28
N VAL A 74 -0.41 5.81 -8.83
CA VAL A 74 -1.24 6.66 -7.96
C VAL A 74 -1.21 8.12 -8.41
N PHE A 75 -2.36 8.79 -8.40
CA PHE A 75 -2.50 10.19 -8.79
C PHE A 75 -3.35 10.98 -7.78
N TYR A 76 -3.11 12.28 -7.66
CA TYR A 76 -3.97 13.20 -6.90
C TYR A 76 -5.16 13.70 -7.71
N GLU A 77 -5.04 13.69 -9.04
CA GLU A 77 -6.06 14.11 -9.97
C GLU A 77 -6.69 12.91 -10.66
N ASN A 78 -7.91 13.08 -11.18
CA ASN A 78 -8.63 12.02 -11.84
C ASN A 78 -7.90 11.61 -13.14
N PRO A 79 -7.37 10.37 -13.23
CA PRO A 79 -6.59 9.97 -14.37
C PRO A 79 -7.47 9.65 -15.58
N VAL A 80 -6.99 9.99 -16.78
CA VAL A 80 -7.59 9.51 -18.03
C VAL A 80 -6.92 8.18 -18.38
N CYS A 81 -7.67 7.08 -18.34
CA CYS A 81 -7.21 5.79 -18.84
C CYS A 81 -8.35 5.07 -19.59
N GLU A 82 -8.01 4.42 -20.70
CA GLU A 82 -9.01 3.72 -21.53
C GLU A 82 -9.12 2.23 -21.21
N ASN A 83 -8.14 1.64 -20.50
CA ASN A 83 -8.12 0.22 -20.12
C ASN A 83 -7.47 0.00 -18.74
N CYS A 84 -7.97 0.68 -17.72
CA CYS A 84 -7.49 0.49 -16.36
C CYS A 84 -8.63 0.48 -15.35
N HIS A 85 -8.39 -0.20 -14.23
CA HIS A 85 -9.25 -0.14 -13.07
C HIS A 85 -8.76 0.98 -12.15
N VAL A 86 -9.61 2.01 -11.96
CA VAL A 86 -9.34 3.14 -11.06
C VAL A 86 -10.08 2.94 -9.74
N MET A 87 -9.38 3.03 -8.62
CA MET A 87 -9.97 3.03 -7.28
C MET A 87 -9.64 4.35 -6.57
N LYS A 88 -10.68 5.12 -6.23
CA LYS A 88 -10.51 6.33 -5.42
C LYS A 88 -10.51 5.99 -3.93
N ILE A 89 -9.48 6.40 -3.21
CA ILE A 89 -9.35 6.21 -1.77
C ILE A 89 -8.90 7.52 -1.14
N GLY A 90 -9.75 8.13 -0.32
CA GLY A 90 -9.51 9.49 0.17
C GLY A 90 -9.40 10.47 -1.00
N THR A 91 -8.26 11.16 -1.08
CA THR A 91 -7.92 12.11 -2.15
C THR A 91 -7.11 11.50 -3.29
N LEU A 92 -6.73 10.22 -3.20
CA LEU A 92 -5.87 9.54 -4.16
C LEU A 92 -6.65 8.64 -5.11
N PHE A 93 -6.18 8.54 -6.34
CA PHE A 93 -6.66 7.64 -7.39
C PHE A 93 -5.60 6.57 -7.65
N PHE A 94 -5.90 5.32 -7.28
CA PHE A 94 -5.03 4.17 -7.52
C PHE A 94 -5.42 3.47 -8.82
N ILE A 95 -4.45 3.17 -9.66
CA ILE A 95 -4.66 2.58 -10.99
C ILE A 95 -4.07 1.19 -11.05
N ARG A 96 -4.86 0.23 -11.55
CA ARG A 96 -4.39 -1.07 -11.99
C ARG A 96 -4.66 -1.22 -13.48
N ARG A 97 -3.61 -1.29 -14.29
CA ARG A 97 -3.69 -1.48 -15.75
C ARG A 97 -4.16 -2.89 -16.05
N VAL A 98 -5.04 -3.02 -17.04
CA VAL A 98 -5.47 -4.33 -17.56
C VAL A 98 -4.51 -4.68 -18.69
N SER A 99 -3.66 -5.67 -18.45
CA SER A 99 -2.76 -6.24 -19.47
C SER A 99 -3.50 -7.09 -20.48
#